data_AF-A0A451ESA7-F1
#
_entry.id   AF-A0A451ESA7-F1
#
_cell.length_a   1.000
_cell.length_b   1.000
_cell.length_c   1.000
_cell.angle_alpha   90.00
_cell.angle_beta   90.00
_cell.angle_gamma   90.00
#
_symmetry.space_group_name_H-M   'P 1'
#
loop_
_entity.id
_entity.type
_entity.pdbx_description
1 polymer ?
#
loop_
_entity_poly.entity_id
_entity_poly.type
_entity_poly.pdbx_seq_one_letter_code
_entity_poly.pdbx_strand_id
1 'polypeptide(L)'
;EILAFLKAGPLNTETEVVVGVPAVYLDYVKTNAPANVEVAAQNVYKADKGAFTGETSPLMLKDIGVNWAIIGHSERRQIFGESDELIAEKVAFALSNGLKVIACIGETLDEREAGKTEEVVFRQTQAIANKISDWTNVVIAYEPVWAIGTGKTATPAQAQEVHQVLREWISKNISADVANSV
;
A
#
# COMPACT_ATOMS: atom_id res chain seq x y z
N GLU A 1 1.93 -22.85 9.29
CA GLU A 1 1.67 -23.29 7.90
C GLU A 1 2.22 -22.30 6.87
N ILE A 2 1.74 -21.04 6.83
CA ILE A 2 2.21 -20.02 5.86
C ILE A 2 3.74 -19.87 5.84
N LEU A 3 4.39 -19.71 7.00
CA LEU A 3 5.85 -19.62 7.06
C LEU A 3 6.56 -20.90 6.60
N ALA A 4 5.96 -22.07 6.81
CA ALA A 4 6.53 -23.32 6.35
C ALA A 4 6.45 -23.41 4.82
N PHE A 5 5.33 -22.99 4.22
CA PHE A 5 5.16 -22.89 2.77
C PHE A 5 6.19 -21.91 2.15
N LEU A 6 6.31 -20.71 2.71
CA LEU A 6 7.26 -19.70 2.23
C LEU A 6 8.71 -20.16 2.33
N LYS A 7 9.06 -20.95 3.35
CA LYS A 7 10.40 -21.56 3.49
C LYS A 7 10.65 -22.71 2.51
N ALA A 8 9.63 -23.53 2.25
CA ALA A 8 9.76 -24.69 1.37
C ALA A 8 9.87 -24.30 -0.10
N GLY A 9 9.14 -23.26 -0.52
CA GLY A 9 9.13 -22.80 -1.90
C GLY A 9 8.42 -23.78 -2.87
N PRO A 10 8.60 -23.62 -4.20
CA PRO A 10 9.51 -22.68 -4.85
C PRO A 10 8.98 -21.23 -4.86
N LEU A 11 9.88 -20.26 -4.70
CA LEU A 11 9.61 -18.84 -4.95
C LEU A 11 10.46 -18.41 -6.16
N ASN A 12 9.87 -17.68 -7.11
CA ASN A 12 10.61 -17.15 -8.25
C ASN A 12 11.58 -16.06 -7.76
N THR A 13 12.87 -16.17 -8.13
CA THR A 13 13.92 -15.22 -7.75
C THR A 13 13.75 -13.83 -8.37
N GLU A 14 12.92 -13.71 -9.41
CA GLU A 14 12.57 -12.44 -10.07
C GLU A 14 11.34 -11.77 -9.44
N THR A 15 10.76 -12.36 -8.38
CA THR A 15 9.56 -11.83 -7.71
C THR A 15 9.90 -11.31 -6.31
N GLU A 16 9.60 -10.04 -6.05
CA GLU A 16 9.61 -9.51 -4.68
C GLU A 16 8.35 -9.97 -3.95
N VAL A 17 8.53 -10.66 -2.81
CA VAL A 17 7.42 -11.18 -2.00
C VAL A 17 7.36 -10.40 -0.70
N VAL A 18 6.20 -9.81 -0.41
CA VAL A 18 5.93 -9.06 0.82
C VAL A 18 4.69 -9.64 1.51
N VAL A 19 4.77 -9.92 2.80
CA VAL A 19 3.65 -10.47 3.60
C VAL A 19 3.13 -9.41 4.57
N GLY A 20 1.85 -9.02 4.42
CA GLY A 20 1.16 -8.13 5.35
C GLY A 20 0.73 -8.87 6.62
N VAL A 21 1.25 -8.47 7.78
CA VAL A 21 1.08 -9.21 9.05
C VAL A 21 0.42 -8.32 10.11
N PRO A 22 -0.56 -8.84 10.88
CA PRO A 22 -1.11 -8.13 12.03
C PRO A 22 -0.02 -7.74 13.04
N ALA A 23 -0.12 -6.53 13.62
CA ALA A 23 0.96 -5.94 14.41
C ALA A 23 1.47 -6.84 15.55
N VAL A 24 0.57 -7.58 16.20
CA VAL A 24 0.88 -8.51 17.31
C VAL A 24 1.75 -9.71 16.91
N TYR A 25 1.95 -9.96 15.62
CA TYR A 25 2.77 -11.06 15.10
C TYR A 25 3.96 -10.59 14.27
N LEU A 26 4.19 -9.28 14.11
CA LEU A 26 5.21 -8.75 13.21
C LEU A 26 6.62 -9.25 13.55
N ASP A 27 7.02 -9.13 14.81
CA ASP A 27 8.36 -9.53 15.26
C ASP A 27 8.60 -11.04 15.08
N TYR A 28 7.63 -11.87 15.49
CA TYR A 28 7.68 -13.31 15.30
C TYR A 28 7.81 -13.68 13.81
N VAL A 29 6.99 -13.06 12.94
CA VAL A 29 7.00 -13.37 11.51
C VAL A 29 8.30 -12.85 10.86
N LYS A 30 8.76 -11.64 11.19
CA LYS A 30 10.02 -11.12 10.64
C LYS A 30 11.23 -11.97 11.03
N THR A 31 11.27 -12.44 12.27
CA THR A 31 12.32 -13.33 12.78
C THR A 31 12.32 -14.69 12.08
N ASN A 32 11.14 -15.18 11.66
CA ASN A 32 10.98 -16.53 11.14
C ASN A 32 10.78 -16.60 9.62
N ALA A 33 10.59 -15.49 8.91
CA ALA A 33 10.47 -15.47 7.45
C ALA A 33 11.81 -15.81 6.77
N PRO A 34 11.81 -16.46 5.60
CA PRO A 34 13.02 -16.64 4.83
C PRO A 34 13.55 -15.28 4.31
N ALA A 35 14.85 -15.17 4.08
CA ALA A 35 15.51 -13.89 3.77
C ALA A 35 15.02 -13.21 2.48
N ASN A 36 14.44 -13.98 1.55
CA ASN A 36 13.87 -13.49 0.29
C ASN A 36 12.39 -13.11 0.39
N VAL A 37 11.82 -13.10 1.61
CA VAL A 37 10.44 -12.65 1.87
C VAL A 37 10.48 -11.47 2.82
N GLU A 38 9.93 -10.35 2.38
CA GLU A 38 9.74 -9.17 3.19
C GLU A 38 8.47 -9.24 4.02
N VAL A 39 8.44 -8.47 5.10
CA VAL A 39 7.30 -8.37 6.02
C VAL A 39 6.83 -6.93 6.04
N ALA A 40 5.52 -6.74 5.92
CA ALA A 40 4.85 -5.46 6.00
C ALA A 40 3.90 -5.38 7.20
N ALA A 41 3.88 -4.24 7.87
CA ALA A 41 2.77 -3.90 8.76
C ALA A 41 1.52 -3.53 7.95
N GLN A 42 0.34 -3.80 8.51
CA GLN A 42 -0.94 -3.50 7.85
C GLN A 42 -1.40 -2.04 8.01
N ASN A 43 -0.73 -1.26 8.87
CA ASN A 43 -0.95 0.17 9.06
C ASN A 43 0.21 0.77 9.87
N VAL A 44 0.41 2.09 9.75
CA VAL A 44 1.28 2.90 10.62
C VAL A 44 0.67 4.28 10.83
N TYR A 45 1.09 4.97 11.89
CA TYR A 45 0.67 6.34 12.17
C TYR A 45 1.65 7.38 11.62
N LYS A 46 1.18 8.63 11.54
CA LYS A 46 1.89 9.78 10.96
C LYS A 46 2.82 10.52 11.94
N ALA A 47 3.28 9.86 13.01
CA ALA A 47 4.11 10.47 14.04
C ALA A 47 5.09 9.45 14.63
N ASP A 48 6.21 9.95 15.17
CA ASP A 48 7.27 9.13 15.76
C ASP A 48 6.83 8.51 17.09
N LYS A 49 6.23 9.34 17.95
CA LYS A 49 5.71 9.03 19.29
C LYS A 49 4.69 10.09 19.70
N GLY A 50 3.91 9.80 20.72
CA GLY A 50 2.98 10.76 21.30
C GLY A 50 1.82 10.08 22.01
N ALA A 51 0.80 10.87 22.34
CA ALA A 51 -0.44 10.41 22.96
C ALA A 51 -1.38 9.76 21.92
N PHE A 52 -0.92 8.67 21.29
CA PHE A 52 -1.62 7.92 20.25
C PHE A 52 -1.83 6.47 20.68
N THR A 53 -2.55 6.26 21.78
CA THR A 53 -2.79 4.93 22.34
C THR A 53 -3.38 3.98 21.30
N GLY A 54 -2.69 2.87 21.05
CA GLY A 54 -3.11 1.83 20.09
C GLY A 54 -2.41 1.91 18.73
N GLU A 55 -1.74 3.01 18.41
CA GLU A 55 -1.04 3.19 17.14
C GLU A 55 0.38 2.61 17.16
N THR A 56 0.90 2.28 15.97
CA THR A 56 2.29 1.84 15.74
C THR A 56 3.00 2.86 14.86
N SER A 57 4.21 3.30 15.23
CA SER A 57 5.00 4.23 14.42
C SER A 57 5.95 3.50 13.45
N PRO A 58 6.35 4.15 12.34
CA PRO A 58 7.38 3.62 11.46
C PRO A 58 8.68 3.23 12.17
N LEU A 59 9.08 3.99 13.20
CA LEU A 59 10.31 3.72 13.96
C LEU A 59 10.21 2.41 14.75
N MET A 60 9.05 2.09 15.33
CA MET A 60 8.82 0.80 16.00
C MET A 60 8.98 -0.38 15.03
N LEU A 61 8.53 -0.21 13.77
CA LEU A 61 8.70 -1.24 12.75
C LEU A 61 10.17 -1.44 12.38
N LYS A 62 10.91 -0.34 12.19
CA LYS A 62 12.35 -0.38 11.89
C LYS A 62 13.14 -1.07 13.00
N ASP A 63 12.76 -0.87 14.27
CA ASP A 63 13.40 -1.48 15.44
C ASP A 63 13.37 -3.02 15.40
N ILE A 64 12.27 -3.58 14.88
CA ILE A 64 12.11 -5.04 14.71
C ILE A 64 12.48 -5.52 13.28
N GLY A 65 13.11 -4.67 12.47
CA GLY A 65 13.54 -5.01 11.11
C GLY A 65 12.42 -5.12 10.06
N VAL A 66 11.22 -4.66 10.36
CA VAL A 66 10.10 -4.56 9.41
C VAL A 66 10.26 -3.28 8.60
N ASN A 67 10.35 -3.42 7.27
CA ASN A 67 10.69 -2.31 6.37
C ASN A 67 9.55 -1.90 5.43
N TRP A 68 8.39 -2.55 5.50
CA TRP A 68 7.25 -2.23 4.65
C TRP A 68 6.01 -1.87 5.48
N ALA A 69 5.14 -1.03 4.92
CA ALA A 69 3.82 -0.77 5.46
C ALA A 69 2.77 -0.67 4.33
N ILE A 70 1.61 -1.27 4.56
CA ILE A 70 0.40 -1.05 3.75
C ILE A 70 -0.31 0.18 4.32
N ILE A 71 -0.60 1.16 3.47
CA ILE A 71 -1.19 2.43 3.88
C ILE A 71 -2.33 2.79 2.93
N GLY A 72 -3.46 3.22 3.50
CA GLY A 72 -4.63 3.62 2.71
C GLY A 72 -5.47 2.46 2.19
N HIS A 73 -5.35 1.27 2.77
CA HIS A 73 -6.20 0.12 2.45
C HIS A 73 -7.69 0.50 2.53
N SER A 74 -8.52 -0.09 1.67
CA SER A 74 -9.96 0.22 1.56
C SER A 74 -10.69 0.15 2.91
N GLU A 75 -10.40 -0.86 3.73
CA GLU A 75 -10.98 -1.00 5.08
C GLU A 75 -10.64 0.19 5.97
N ARG A 76 -9.42 0.72 5.90
CA ARG A 76 -8.97 1.88 6.68
C ARG A 76 -9.72 3.14 6.24
N ARG A 77 -9.94 3.30 4.94
CA ARG A 77 -10.73 4.41 4.36
C ARG A 77 -12.20 4.32 4.75
N GLN A 78 -12.82 3.16 4.55
CA GLN A 78 -14.28 3.00 4.64
C GLN A 78 -14.78 2.74 6.07
N ILE A 79 -14.09 1.89 6.84
CA ILE A 79 -14.52 1.51 8.19
C ILE A 79 -13.99 2.50 9.23
N PHE A 80 -12.74 2.96 9.05
CA PHE A 80 -12.06 3.80 10.03
C PHE A 80 -11.97 5.27 9.61
N GLY A 81 -12.50 5.63 8.43
CA GLY A 81 -12.63 7.02 7.99
C GLY A 81 -11.30 7.70 7.68
N GLU A 82 -10.25 6.97 7.33
CA GLU A 82 -8.96 7.57 6.97
C GLU A 82 -9.09 8.36 5.66
N SER A 83 -8.92 9.68 5.74
CA SER A 83 -9.00 10.59 4.59
C SER A 83 -7.75 10.51 3.71
N ASP A 84 -7.86 10.98 2.46
CA ASP A 84 -6.72 11.09 1.55
C ASP A 84 -5.56 11.89 2.14
N GLU A 85 -5.87 12.99 2.84
CA GLU A 85 -4.86 13.83 3.50
C GLU A 85 -4.13 13.05 4.59
N LEU A 86 -4.86 12.35 5.47
CA LEU A 86 -4.25 11.54 6.53
C LEU A 86 -3.39 10.42 5.95
N ILE A 87 -3.86 9.78 4.88
CA ILE A 87 -3.13 8.72 4.19
C ILE A 87 -1.85 9.29 3.56
N ALA A 88 -1.93 10.42 2.88
CA ALA A 88 -0.76 11.07 2.30
C ALA A 88 0.27 11.50 3.37
N GLU A 89 -0.17 12.00 4.52
CA GLU A 89 0.70 12.28 5.68
C GLU A 89 1.37 11.01 6.20
N LYS A 90 0.63 9.90 6.32
CA LYS A 90 1.18 8.59 6.74
C LYS A 90 2.21 8.07 5.74
N VAL A 91 1.93 8.15 4.43
CA VAL A 91 2.86 7.73 3.37
C VAL A 91 4.15 8.52 3.46
N ALA A 92 4.07 9.86 3.49
CA ALA A 92 5.24 10.72 3.58
C ALA A 92 6.04 10.45 4.86
N PHE A 93 5.37 10.29 6.01
CA PHE A 93 6.04 10.02 7.26
C PHE A 93 6.73 8.65 7.27
N ALA A 94 6.09 7.60 6.74
CA ALA A 94 6.67 6.28 6.61
C ALA A 94 7.93 6.28 5.74
N LEU A 95 7.86 6.91 4.55
CA LEU A 95 9.00 7.03 3.64
C LEU A 95 10.15 7.84 4.27
N SER A 96 9.85 8.95 4.94
CA SER A 96 10.87 9.78 5.61
C SER A 96 11.63 9.05 6.72
N ASN A 97 11.04 7.97 7.26
CA ASN A 97 11.65 7.09 8.26
C ASN A 97 12.21 5.79 7.65
N GLY A 98 12.36 5.74 6.33
CA GLY A 98 13.01 4.63 5.63
C GLY A 98 12.21 3.34 5.59
N LEU A 99 10.88 3.43 5.65
CA LEU A 99 9.99 2.36 5.21
C LEU A 99 9.74 2.45 3.70
N LYS A 100 9.45 1.30 3.10
CA LYS A 100 8.78 1.19 1.81
C LYS A 100 7.27 1.11 2.03
N VAL A 101 6.50 1.59 1.06
CA VAL A 101 5.04 1.75 1.21
C VAL A 101 4.31 1.06 0.08
N ILE A 102 3.31 0.24 0.44
CA ILE A 102 2.26 -0.20 -0.47
C ILE A 102 1.08 0.76 -0.25
N ALA A 103 0.91 1.70 -1.17
CA ALA A 103 -0.12 2.73 -1.10
C ALA A 103 -1.37 2.27 -1.86
N CYS A 104 -2.44 2.00 -1.12
CA CYS A 104 -3.69 1.50 -1.70
C CYS A 104 -4.60 2.65 -2.18
N ILE A 105 -5.15 2.47 -3.37
CA ILE A 105 -6.13 3.35 -3.99
C ILE A 105 -7.23 2.52 -4.64
N GLY A 106 -8.41 3.10 -4.82
CA GLY A 106 -9.53 2.42 -5.46
C GLY A 106 -10.86 3.10 -5.18
N GLU A 107 -11.81 2.84 -6.07
CA GLU A 107 -13.18 3.32 -6.02
C GLU A 107 -14.14 2.28 -5.42
N THR A 108 -15.22 2.78 -4.85
CA THR A 108 -16.39 2.00 -4.40
C THR A 108 -17.25 1.53 -5.58
N LEU A 109 -18.18 0.61 -5.32
CA LEU A 109 -19.12 0.15 -6.36
C LEU A 109 -19.93 1.32 -6.92
N ASP A 110 -20.46 2.18 -6.05
CA ASP A 110 -21.28 3.33 -6.43
C ASP A 110 -20.48 4.32 -7.29
N GLU A 111 -19.21 4.55 -6.95
CA GLU A 111 -18.31 5.39 -7.74
C GLU A 111 -18.02 4.77 -9.12
N ARG A 112 -17.82 3.45 -9.20
CA ARG A 112 -17.63 2.74 -10.47
C ARG A 112 -18.88 2.85 -11.34
N GLU A 113 -20.05 2.56 -10.79
CA GLU A 113 -21.34 2.62 -11.49
C GLU A 113 -21.70 4.05 -11.94
N ALA A 114 -21.23 5.06 -11.21
CA ALA A 114 -21.33 6.46 -11.58
C ALA A 114 -20.26 6.94 -12.59
N GLY A 115 -19.36 6.06 -13.05
CA GLY A 115 -18.30 6.41 -14.00
C GLY A 115 -17.18 7.27 -13.41
N LYS A 116 -16.94 7.19 -12.09
CA LYS A 116 -15.99 8.05 -11.35
C LYS A 116 -14.67 7.38 -11.01
N THR A 117 -14.37 6.19 -11.53
CA THR A 117 -13.14 5.46 -11.22
C THR A 117 -11.89 6.33 -11.39
N GLU A 118 -11.72 6.98 -12.55
CA GLU A 118 -10.59 7.87 -12.82
C GLU A 118 -10.51 9.04 -11.84
N GLU A 119 -11.63 9.74 -11.61
CA GLU A 119 -11.70 10.85 -10.66
C GLU A 119 -11.20 10.43 -9.27
N VAL A 120 -11.64 9.25 -8.80
CA VAL A 120 -11.28 8.72 -7.49
C VAL A 120 -9.81 8.34 -7.41
N VAL A 121 -9.31 7.52 -8.33
CA VAL A 121 -7.92 7.05 -8.29
C VAL A 121 -6.93 8.19 -8.52
N PHE A 122 -7.26 9.17 -9.37
CA PHE A 122 -6.43 10.35 -9.58
C PHE A 122 -6.41 11.27 -8.36
N ARG A 123 -7.56 11.52 -7.72
CA ARG A 123 -7.64 12.30 -6.48
C ARG A 123 -6.79 11.67 -5.38
N GLN A 124 -6.94 10.37 -5.16
CA GLN A 124 -6.20 9.63 -4.12
C GLN A 124 -4.69 9.63 -4.40
N THR A 125 -4.29 9.42 -5.66
CA THR A 125 -2.87 9.45 -6.08
C THR A 125 -2.27 10.85 -5.98
N GLN A 126 -3.04 11.88 -6.36
CA GLN A 126 -2.63 13.28 -6.25
C GLN A 126 -2.38 13.69 -4.80
N ALA A 127 -3.20 13.23 -3.86
CA ALA A 127 -2.99 13.53 -2.44
C ALA A 127 -1.62 13.02 -1.96
N ILE A 128 -1.24 11.80 -2.36
CA ILE A 128 0.09 11.24 -2.07
C ILE A 128 1.18 12.06 -2.77
N ALA A 129 1.02 12.33 -4.07
CA ALA A 129 1.97 13.13 -4.87
C ALA A 129 2.22 14.53 -4.32
N ASN A 130 1.24 15.13 -3.63
CA ASN A 130 1.39 16.44 -2.99
C ASN A 130 2.30 16.41 -1.74
N LYS A 131 2.58 15.24 -1.18
CA LYS A 131 3.37 15.07 0.05
C LYS A 131 4.73 14.42 -0.19
N ILE A 132 4.95 13.79 -1.34
CA ILE A 132 6.17 13.06 -1.66
C ILE A 132 6.71 13.46 -3.03
N SER A 133 8.03 13.54 -3.14
CA SER A 133 8.71 13.74 -4.42
C SER A 133 9.45 12.49 -4.90
N ASP A 134 9.86 11.62 -3.98
CA ASP A 134 10.56 10.37 -4.27
C ASP A 134 9.60 9.19 -4.15
N TRP A 135 9.45 8.45 -5.26
CA TRP A 135 8.57 7.30 -5.41
C TRP A 135 9.33 5.96 -5.41
N THR A 136 10.66 5.98 -5.27
CA THR A 136 11.53 4.79 -5.37
C THR A 136 11.12 3.66 -4.43
N ASN A 137 10.54 4.02 -3.27
CA ASN A 137 10.12 3.08 -2.23
C ASN A 137 8.59 2.98 -2.12
N VAL A 138 7.86 3.27 -3.20
CA VAL A 138 6.39 3.23 -3.25
C VAL A 138 5.93 2.21 -4.30
N VAL A 139 4.99 1.36 -3.90
CA VAL A 139 4.18 0.52 -4.79
C VAL A 139 2.75 1.03 -4.70
N ILE A 140 2.10 1.28 -5.85
CA ILE A 140 0.69 1.62 -5.88
C ILE A 140 -0.13 0.35 -6.04
N ALA A 141 -0.99 0.06 -5.07
CA ALA A 141 -1.94 -1.04 -5.14
C ALA A 141 -3.32 -0.48 -5.55
N TYR A 142 -3.71 -0.69 -6.81
CA TYR A 142 -5.08 -0.44 -7.24
C TYR A 142 -5.98 -1.60 -6.82
N GLU A 143 -6.91 -1.33 -5.91
CA GLU A 143 -7.82 -2.29 -5.32
C GLU A 143 -9.26 -1.78 -5.44
N PRO A 144 -10.01 -2.13 -6.51
CA PRO A 144 -11.41 -1.76 -6.62
C PRO A 144 -12.17 -2.32 -5.43
N VAL A 145 -12.73 -1.45 -4.58
CA VAL A 145 -13.27 -1.83 -3.26
C VAL A 145 -14.37 -2.87 -3.40
N TRP A 146 -15.13 -2.80 -4.49
CA TRP A 146 -16.21 -3.72 -4.82
C TRP A 146 -15.76 -5.15 -5.15
N ALA A 147 -14.46 -5.37 -5.41
CA ALA A 147 -13.87 -6.68 -5.67
C ALA A 147 -13.22 -7.33 -4.44
N ILE A 148 -13.17 -6.62 -3.30
CA ILE A 148 -12.50 -7.10 -2.07
C ILE A 148 -13.47 -7.94 -1.25
N GLY A 149 -13.23 -9.24 -1.16
CA GLY A 149 -14.00 -10.16 -0.30
C GLY A 149 -15.46 -10.40 -0.73
N THR A 150 -15.89 -9.88 -1.88
CA THR A 150 -17.27 -9.98 -2.37
C THR A 150 -17.52 -11.18 -3.29
N GLY A 151 -16.45 -11.89 -3.71
CA GLY A 151 -16.51 -12.93 -4.74
C GLY A 151 -16.70 -12.40 -6.17
N LYS A 152 -16.88 -11.08 -6.33
CA LYS A 152 -16.77 -10.41 -7.63
C LYS A 152 -15.31 -10.03 -7.85
N THR A 153 -14.80 -10.26 -9.04
CA THR A 153 -13.44 -9.88 -9.42
C THR A 153 -13.47 -8.94 -10.61
N ALA A 154 -12.61 -7.93 -10.61
CA ALA A 154 -12.38 -7.14 -11.80
C ALA A 154 -11.82 -8.06 -12.90
N THR A 155 -12.37 -7.93 -14.10
CA THR A 155 -11.80 -8.64 -15.25
C THR A 155 -10.39 -8.10 -15.53
N PRO A 156 -9.49 -8.90 -16.12
CA PRO A 156 -8.15 -8.43 -16.49
C PRO A 156 -8.18 -7.15 -17.35
N ALA A 157 -9.18 -7.00 -18.23
CA ALA A 157 -9.35 -5.81 -19.04
C ALA A 157 -9.70 -4.57 -18.21
N GLN A 158 -10.58 -4.69 -17.21
CA GLN A 158 -10.93 -3.59 -16.30
C GLN A 158 -9.74 -3.17 -15.44
N ALA A 159 -8.94 -4.12 -14.96
CA ALA A 159 -7.72 -3.80 -14.22
C ALA A 159 -6.69 -3.10 -15.11
N GLN A 160 -6.48 -3.61 -16.34
CA GLN A 160 -5.56 -3.03 -17.30
C GLN A 160 -5.95 -1.60 -17.70
N GLU A 161 -7.24 -1.34 -17.93
CA GLU A 161 -7.77 -0.01 -18.23
C GLU A 161 -7.34 1.00 -17.15
N VAL A 162 -7.60 0.68 -15.88
CA VAL A 162 -7.29 1.58 -14.76
C VAL A 162 -5.78 1.73 -14.56
N HIS A 163 -5.02 0.64 -14.67
CA HIS A 163 -3.55 0.72 -14.57
C HIS A 163 -2.93 1.57 -15.68
N GLN A 164 -3.48 1.51 -16.89
CA GLN A 164 -3.01 2.32 -18.01
C GLN A 164 -3.26 3.81 -17.76
N VAL A 165 -4.51 4.21 -17.48
CA VAL A 165 -4.83 5.63 -17.26
C VAL A 165 -4.13 6.20 -16.03
N LEU A 166 -3.90 5.38 -15.00
CA LEU A 166 -3.12 5.76 -13.83
C LEU A 166 -1.66 6.04 -14.17
N ARG A 167 -1.00 5.16 -14.95
CA ARG A 167 0.38 5.42 -15.42
C ARG A 167 0.47 6.64 -16.33
N GLU A 168 -0.51 6.85 -17.22
CA GLU A 168 -0.58 8.05 -18.05
C GLU A 168 -0.70 9.32 -17.19
N TRP A 169 -1.54 9.26 -16.16
CA TRP A 169 -1.70 10.35 -15.20
C TRP A 169 -0.41 10.64 -14.43
N ILE A 170 0.27 9.60 -13.92
CA ILE A 170 1.55 9.74 -13.21
C ILE A 170 2.62 10.31 -14.13
N SER A 171 2.70 9.85 -15.38
CA SER A 171 3.65 10.34 -16.38
C SER A 171 3.48 11.84 -16.63
N LYS A 172 2.23 12.29 -16.74
CA LYS A 172 1.88 13.69 -17.02
C LYS A 172 2.06 14.61 -15.81
N ASN A 173 1.69 14.16 -14.62
CA ASN A 173 1.60 15.04 -13.43
C ASN A 173 2.78 14.92 -12.47
N ILE A 174 3.57 13.84 -12.56
CA ILE A 174 4.75 13.60 -11.71
C ILE A 174 5.99 13.54 -12.59
N SER A 175 6.20 12.43 -13.33
CA SER A 175 7.24 12.29 -14.35
C SER A 175 7.11 10.96 -15.09
N ALA A 176 7.66 10.89 -16.30
CA ALA A 176 7.75 9.65 -17.06
C ALA A 176 8.60 8.58 -16.35
N ASP A 177 9.66 8.98 -15.63
CA ASP A 177 10.53 8.04 -14.90
C ASP A 177 9.77 7.35 -13.77
N VAL A 178 9.00 8.12 -12.98
CA VAL A 178 8.16 7.54 -11.92
C VAL A 178 7.11 6.61 -12.52
N ALA A 179 6.47 6.99 -13.63
CA ALA A 179 5.45 6.16 -14.28
C ALA A 179 5.97 4.80 -14.78
N ASN A 180 7.27 4.70 -15.06
CA ASN A 180 7.92 3.46 -15.48
C ASN A 180 8.41 2.60 -14.31
N SER A 181 8.51 3.17 -13.10
CA SER A 181 9.02 2.49 -11.92
C SER A 181 7.95 2.03 -10.92
N VAL A 182 6.72 2.56 -11.02
CA VAL A 182 5.62 2.29 -10.08
C VAL A 182 4.47 1.49 -10.69
#